data_AF-A0A4Q5VHR7-F1
#
_entry.id   AF-A0A4Q5VHR7-F1
#
_cell.length_a   1.000
_cell.length_b   1.000
_cell.length_c   1.000
_cell.angle_alpha   90.00
_cell.angle_beta   90.00
_cell.angle_gamma   90.00
#
_symmetry.space_group_name_H-M   'P 1'
#
loop_
_entity.id
_entity.type
_entity.pdbx_description
1 polymer ?
#
loop_
_entity_poly.entity_id
_entity_poly.type
_entity_poly.pdbx_seq_one_letter_code
_entity_poly.pdbx_strand_id
1 'polypeptide(L)'
;VEDIIKELEKPGRDPRAPIEEFQFDANIKSIEDVKVGMTVPGIVTNITAFGAFVDIGVKQDGLVHVSQLSNRYVSDPKEVVKLNQKVTVTVTEVDVTRKRIALTMKTSAPVVKEQRTEKAFSKPLKQAKPATPANSFQQSLLDLKKKFNN
;
A
#
# COMPACT_ATOMS: atom_id res chain seq x y z
N VAL A 1 22.89 55.45 4.18
CA VAL A 1 21.77 56.04 3.39
C VAL A 1 21.01 54.99 2.59
N GLU A 2 21.67 53.89 2.20
CA GLU A 2 21.08 52.76 1.47
C GLU A 2 20.11 51.90 2.31
N ASP A 3 20.32 51.77 3.63
CA ASP A 3 19.43 50.99 4.51
C ASP A 3 18.05 51.64 4.72
N ILE A 4 17.95 52.97 4.63
CA ILE A 4 16.68 53.70 4.86
C ILE A 4 15.75 53.56 3.65
N ILE A 5 16.30 53.45 2.43
CA ILE A 5 15.52 53.32 1.20
C ILE A 5 14.92 51.91 1.09
N LYS A 6 15.63 50.89 1.60
CA LYS A 6 15.18 49.49 1.60
C LYS A 6 14.01 49.22 2.56
N GLU A 7 13.87 50.05 3.60
CA GLU A 7 12.81 49.97 4.62
C GLU A 7 11.50 50.65 4.15
N LEU A 8 11.61 51.68 3.32
CA LEU A 8 10.47 52.48 2.81
C LEU A 8 9.70 51.83 1.64
N GLU A 9 10.21 50.74 1.06
CA GLU A 9 9.51 49.99 -0.01
C GLU A 9 8.45 49.01 0.53
N LYS A 10 8.31 48.84 1.85
CA LYS A 10 7.33 47.90 2.44
C LYS A 10 6.56 48.52 3.63
N PRO A 11 5.81 49.62 3.44
CA PRO A 11 4.93 50.11 4.48
C PRO A 11 3.81 49.09 4.72
N GLY A 12 3.76 48.52 5.92
CA GLY A 12 2.63 47.69 6.37
C GLY A 12 2.63 46.26 5.86
N ARG A 13 3.73 45.52 6.00
CA ARG A 13 3.69 44.06 5.84
C ARG A 13 2.95 43.48 7.05
N ASP A 14 1.66 43.20 6.89
CA ASP A 14 0.94 42.33 7.83
C ASP A 14 1.77 41.04 8.00
N PRO A 15 2.26 40.72 9.22
CA PRO A 15 3.08 39.54 9.46
C PRO A 15 2.31 38.23 9.33
N ARG A 16 1.01 38.27 9.05
CA ARG A 16 0.23 37.09 8.70
C ARG A 16 0.77 36.56 7.37
N ALA A 17 1.56 35.50 7.46
CA ALA A 17 1.89 34.65 6.31
C ALA A 17 0.60 34.41 5.52
N PRO A 18 0.62 34.48 4.18
CA PRO A 18 -0.56 34.16 3.38
C PRO A 18 -1.03 32.79 3.84
N ILE A 19 -2.27 32.73 4.33
CA ILE A 19 -2.90 31.47 4.69
C ILE A 19 -2.90 30.66 3.40
N GLU A 20 -2.04 29.66 3.31
CA GLU A 20 -2.05 28.70 2.21
C GLU A 20 -3.36 27.92 2.34
N GLU A 21 -4.43 28.49 1.80
CA GLU A 21 -5.72 27.84 1.62
C GLU A 21 -5.47 26.61 0.77
N PHE A 22 -5.39 25.48 1.45
CA PHE A 22 -5.26 24.18 0.82
C PHE A 22 -6.54 23.94 0.05
N GLN A 23 -6.50 24.18 -1.26
CA GLN A 23 -7.58 23.85 -2.15
C GLN A 23 -7.51 22.34 -2.39
N PHE A 24 -8.38 21.59 -1.72
CA PHE A 24 -8.70 20.24 -2.16
C PHE A 24 -9.18 20.33 -3.61
N ASP A 25 -8.82 19.36 -4.45
CA ASP A 25 -9.33 19.26 -5.81
C ASP A 25 -10.87 19.34 -5.78
N ALA A 26 -11.43 20.42 -6.31
CA ALA A 26 -12.85 20.78 -6.19
C ALA A 26 -13.84 19.75 -6.77
N ASN A 27 -13.30 18.75 -7.48
CA ASN A 27 -14.04 17.69 -8.16
C ASN A 27 -14.32 16.46 -7.29
N ILE A 28 -13.73 16.34 -6.10
CA ILE A 28 -13.88 15.17 -5.24
C ILE A 28 -14.70 15.56 -4.02
N LYS A 29 -15.99 15.25 -4.03
CA LYS A 29 -16.91 15.54 -2.90
C LYS A 29 -17.46 14.27 -2.27
N SER A 30 -17.57 13.21 -3.08
CA SER A 30 -18.15 11.93 -2.67
C SER A 30 -17.20 10.78 -2.96
N ILE A 31 -17.40 9.67 -2.23
CA ILE A 31 -16.64 8.42 -2.43
C ILE A 31 -16.84 7.83 -3.84
N GLU A 32 -17.93 8.20 -4.52
CA GLU A 32 -18.27 7.78 -5.87
C GLU A 32 -17.39 8.43 -6.95
N ASP A 33 -16.86 9.63 -6.68
CA ASP A 33 -15.98 10.35 -7.60
C ASP A 33 -14.53 9.83 -7.53
N VAL A 34 -14.21 9.10 -6.46
CA VAL A 34 -12.87 8.59 -6.19
C VAL A 34 -12.64 7.30 -6.97
N LYS A 35 -11.70 7.35 -7.92
CA LYS A 35 -11.25 6.17 -8.68
C LYS A 35 -9.98 5.58 -8.09
N VAL A 36 -9.88 4.25 -8.14
CA VAL A 36 -8.64 3.54 -7.81
C VAL A 36 -7.52 4.00 -8.75
N GLY A 37 -6.33 4.25 -8.19
CA GLY A 37 -5.15 4.76 -8.89
C GLY A 37 -5.05 6.28 -8.92
N MET A 38 -6.08 7.00 -8.49
CA MET A 38 -6.04 8.46 -8.41
C MET A 38 -5.11 8.91 -7.29
N THR A 39 -4.28 9.91 -7.57
CA THR A 39 -3.42 10.55 -6.58
C THR A 39 -4.06 11.85 -6.14
N VAL A 40 -4.26 12.00 -4.84
CA VAL A 40 -4.97 13.12 -4.23
C VAL A 40 -4.18 13.69 -3.06
N PRO A 41 -4.24 15.00 -2.84
CA PRO A 41 -3.66 15.61 -1.66
C PRO A 41 -4.62 15.40 -0.46
N GLY A 42 -4.07 15.13 0.71
CA GLY A 42 -4.85 14.87 1.92
C GLY A 42 -4.14 15.32 3.19
N ILE A 43 -4.85 15.31 4.32
CA ILE A 43 -4.36 15.75 5.62
C ILE A 43 -4.47 14.59 6.61
N VAL A 44 -3.40 14.33 7.36
CA VAL A 44 -3.40 13.29 8.40
C VAL A 44 -4.29 13.73 9.56
N THR A 45 -5.40 13.02 9.80
CA THR A 45 -6.33 13.29 10.89
C THR A 45 -5.98 12.54 12.16
N ASN A 46 -5.45 11.31 12.04
CA ASN A 46 -5.12 10.48 13.18
C ASN A 46 -4.00 9.48 12.85
N ILE A 47 -3.21 9.09 13.84
CA ILE A 47 -2.07 8.18 13.70
C ILE A 47 -2.22 7.07 14.74
N THR A 48 -2.21 5.82 14.28
CA THR A 48 -2.34 4.62 15.11
C THR A 48 -1.12 3.72 14.93
N ALA A 49 -0.94 2.71 15.78
CA ALA A 49 0.19 1.78 15.67
C ALA A 49 0.22 0.98 14.35
N PHE A 50 -0.94 0.76 13.72
CA PHE A 50 -1.05 0.00 12.47
C PHE A 50 -1.00 0.90 11.21
N GLY A 51 -1.08 2.23 11.35
CA GLY A 51 -1.18 3.11 10.20
C GLY A 51 -1.56 4.56 10.52
N ALA A 52 -2.01 5.27 9.49
CA ALA A 52 -2.47 6.66 9.61
C ALA A 52 -3.79 6.85 8.85
N PHE A 53 -4.66 7.67 9.43
CA PHE A 53 -5.89 8.13 8.79
C PHE A 53 -5.63 9.46 8.09
N VAL A 54 -6.02 9.53 6.83
CA VAL A 54 -5.83 10.69 5.97
C VAL A 54 -7.19 11.09 5.42
N ASP A 55 -7.56 12.34 5.66
CA ASP A 55 -8.70 12.98 5.03
C ASP A 55 -8.28 13.51 3.66
N ILE A 56 -8.99 13.08 2.62
CA ILE A 56 -8.78 13.45 1.22
C ILE A 56 -9.87 14.40 0.70
N GLY A 57 -10.70 14.96 1.58
CA GLY A 57 -11.80 15.86 1.23
C GLY A 57 -13.13 15.15 0.97
N VAL A 58 -13.23 13.85 1.28
CA VAL A 58 -14.49 13.10 1.26
C VAL A 58 -15.03 12.96 2.68
N LYS A 59 -16.31 12.64 2.85
CA LYS A 59 -16.94 12.46 4.19
C LYS A 59 -16.32 11.35 5.06
N GLN A 60 -15.33 10.63 4.56
CA GLN A 60 -14.82 9.40 5.15
C GLN A 60 -13.30 9.31 5.04
N ASP A 61 -12.64 9.13 6.17
CA ASP A 61 -11.20 9.02 6.23
C ASP A 61 -10.69 7.77 5.51
N GLY A 62 -9.58 7.93 4.77
CA GLY A 62 -8.85 6.82 4.19
C GLY A 62 -7.76 6.32 5.13
N LEU A 63 -7.51 5.01 5.12
CA LEU A 63 -6.51 4.37 5.96
C LEU A 63 -5.26 4.05 5.13
N VAL A 64 -4.11 4.52 5.60
CA VAL A 64 -2.79 4.12 5.10
C VAL A 64 -2.18 3.13 6.08
N HIS A 65 -1.95 1.89 5.63
CA HIS A 65 -1.29 0.88 6.45
C HIS A 65 0.18 1.26 6.70
N VAL A 66 0.78 0.85 7.81
CA VAL A 66 2.19 1.15 8.14
C VAL A 66 3.16 0.73 7.02
N SER A 67 2.88 -0.39 6.36
CA SER A 67 3.66 -0.88 5.21
C SER A 67 3.49 -0.06 3.93
N GLN A 68 2.50 0.83 3.89
CA GLN A 68 2.17 1.72 2.76
C GLN A 68 2.56 3.18 3.04
N LEU A 69 3.03 3.50 4.24
CA LEU A 69 3.57 4.83 4.58
C LEU A 69 4.93 5.09 3.92
N SER A 70 5.80 4.07 3.85
CA SER A 70 7.14 4.21 3.30
C SER A 70 7.67 2.91 2.69
N ASN A 71 8.65 3.03 1.80
CA ASN A 71 9.36 1.88 1.21
C ASN A 71 10.33 1.22 2.19
N ARG A 72 10.58 1.82 3.36
CA ARG A 72 11.39 1.25 4.44
C ARG A 72 10.49 0.63 5.51
N TYR A 73 11.07 -0.24 6.34
CA TYR A 73 10.39 -0.72 7.53
C TYR A 73 10.29 0.44 8.53
N VAL A 74 9.08 0.64 9.05
CA VAL A 74 8.77 1.71 10.00
C VAL A 74 8.26 1.03 11.26
N SER A 75 9.00 1.17 12.35
CA SER A 75 8.58 0.66 13.67
C SER A 75 7.49 1.55 14.26
N ASP A 76 7.66 2.87 14.15
CA ASP A 76 6.72 3.87 14.67
C ASP A 76 6.22 4.80 13.56
N PRO A 77 4.92 4.77 13.21
CA PRO A 77 4.37 5.61 12.15
C PRO A 77 4.44 7.11 12.47
N LYS A 78 4.56 7.48 13.75
CA LYS A 78 4.70 8.87 14.21
C LYS A 78 6.00 9.55 13.77
N GLU A 79 7.03 8.78 13.42
CA GLU A 79 8.29 9.32 12.91
C GLU A 79 8.19 9.73 11.44
N VAL A 80 7.29 9.07 10.70
CA VAL A 80 7.12 9.28 9.25
C VAL A 80 6.06 10.32 8.95
N VAL A 81 4.96 10.29 9.70
CA VAL A 81 3.84 11.22 9.54
C VAL A 81 3.51 11.92 10.85
N LYS A 82 3.11 13.19 10.74
CA LYS A 82 2.66 14.03 11.84
C LYS A 82 1.16 14.31 11.74
N LEU A 83 0.54 14.58 12.88
CA LEU A 83 -0.86 15.01 12.94
C LEU A 83 -1.01 16.33 12.17
N ASN A 84 -2.09 16.46 11.39
CA ASN A 84 -2.36 17.61 10.52
C ASN A 84 -1.32 17.85 9.42
N GLN A 85 -0.44 16.89 9.13
CA GLN A 85 0.49 17.00 8.02
C GLN A 85 -0.23 16.84 6.68
N LYS A 86 0.09 17.73 5.74
CA LYS A 86 -0.32 17.61 4.34
C LYS A 86 0.52 16.51 3.67
N VAL A 87 -0.14 15.51 3.09
CA VAL A 87 0.48 14.36 2.43
C VAL A 87 -0.19 14.09 1.10
N THR A 88 0.58 13.59 0.14
CA THR A 88 0.03 13.13 -1.15
C THR A 88 -0.14 11.62 -1.09
N VAL A 89 -1.35 11.14 -1.38
CA VAL A 89 -1.73 9.74 -1.27
C VAL A 89 -2.38 9.25 -2.55
N THR A 90 -2.18 7.97 -2.86
CA THR A 90 -2.80 7.30 -4.00
C THR A 90 -3.85 6.31 -3.51
N VAL A 91 -5.00 6.31 -4.16
CA VAL A 91 -6.12 5.41 -3.83
C VAL A 91 -5.80 4.02 -4.35
N THR A 92 -5.74 3.03 -3.46
CA THR A 92 -5.47 1.63 -3.84
C THR A 92 -6.77 0.82 -3.98
N GLU A 93 -7.75 1.09 -3.12
CA GLU A 93 -9.01 0.35 -3.08
C GLU A 93 -10.10 1.24 -2.50
N VAL A 94 -11.32 1.12 -3.03
CA VAL A 94 -12.51 1.84 -2.57
C VAL A 94 -13.62 0.83 -2.33
N ASP A 95 -14.11 0.76 -1.11
CA ASP A 95 -15.29 -0.02 -0.74
C ASP A 95 -16.43 0.94 -0.40
N VAL A 96 -17.34 1.10 -1.36
CA VAL A 96 -18.52 1.98 -1.22
C VAL A 96 -19.53 1.42 -0.21
N THR A 97 -19.62 0.09 -0.08
CA THR A 97 -20.59 -0.56 0.82
C THR A 97 -20.22 -0.35 2.28
N ARG A 98 -18.92 -0.49 2.60
CA ARG A 98 -18.40 -0.30 3.96
C ARG A 98 -17.92 1.11 4.22
N LYS A 99 -17.96 2.00 3.21
CA LYS A 99 -17.40 3.35 3.25
C LYS A 99 -15.94 3.31 3.76
N ARG A 100 -15.09 2.54 3.07
CA ARG A 100 -13.67 2.42 3.42
C ARG A 100 -12.82 2.71 2.20
N ILE A 101 -11.76 3.47 2.40
CA ILE A 101 -10.81 3.83 1.35
C ILE A 101 -9.43 3.39 1.82
N ALA A 102 -8.77 2.54 1.04
CA ALA A 102 -7.39 2.15 1.27
C ALA A 102 -6.47 3.07 0.48
N LEU A 103 -5.55 3.73 1.19
CA LEU A 103 -4.63 4.70 0.64
C LEU A 103 -3.20 4.20 0.77
N THR A 104 -2.34 4.66 -0.14
CA THR A 104 -0.89 4.44 -0.06
C THR A 104 -0.14 5.75 -0.26
N MET A 105 0.95 5.94 0.49
CA MET A 105 1.91 7.01 0.26
C MET A 105 3.05 6.55 -0.65
N LYS A 106 3.06 5.28 -1.06
CA LYS A 106 4.07 4.74 -1.97
C LYS A 106 3.79 5.21 -3.40
N THR A 107 4.80 5.82 -4.01
CA THR A 107 4.88 5.92 -5.46
C THR A 107 5.26 4.54 -6.02
N SER A 108 4.28 3.65 -6.14
CA SER A 108 4.40 2.49 -7.02
C SER A 108 3.42 2.71 -8.16
N ALA A 109 3.94 2.83 -9.38
CA ALA A 109 3.15 2.76 -10.61
C ALA A 109 2.14 1.60 -10.49
N PRO A 110 0.93 1.73 -11.05
CA PRO A 110 -0.13 0.76 -10.86
C PRO A 110 0.35 -0.62 -11.30
N VAL A 111 0.72 -1.45 -10.34
CA VAL A 111 0.89 -2.87 -10.58
C VAL A 111 -0.55 -3.35 -10.70
N VAL A 112 -1.02 -3.45 -11.94
CA VAL A 112 -2.23 -4.18 -12.28
C VAL A 112 -2.05 -5.53 -11.60
N LYS A 113 -2.74 -5.75 -10.48
CA LYS A 113 -2.82 -7.07 -9.88
C LYS A 113 -3.64 -7.84 -10.88
N GLU A 114 -2.95 -8.41 -11.87
CA GLU A 114 -3.46 -9.51 -12.66
C GLU A 114 -4.10 -10.43 -11.62
N GLN A 115 -5.43 -10.50 -11.66
CA GLN A 115 -6.15 -11.53 -10.95
C GLN A 115 -5.53 -12.80 -11.48
N ARG A 116 -4.56 -13.36 -10.75
CA ARG A 116 -4.22 -14.76 -10.88
C ARG A 116 -5.52 -15.43 -10.49
N THR A 117 -6.36 -15.69 -11.50
CA THR A 117 -7.35 -16.74 -11.47
C THR A 117 -6.68 -17.87 -10.72
N GLU A 118 -7.24 -18.21 -9.57
CA GLU A 118 -6.82 -19.35 -8.78
C GLU A 118 -7.03 -20.60 -9.63
N LYS A 119 -6.11 -20.87 -10.55
CA LYS A 119 -5.83 -22.18 -11.10
C LYS A 119 -4.47 -22.56 -10.54
N ALA A 120 -4.53 -23.55 -9.67
CA ALA A 120 -3.40 -24.30 -9.10
C ALA A 120 -2.52 -23.56 -8.10
N PHE A 121 -3.01 -23.41 -6.86
CA PHE A 121 -2.14 -23.61 -5.70
C PHE A 121 -1.79 -25.11 -5.59
N SER A 122 -0.98 -25.63 -6.52
CA SER A 122 -0.25 -26.87 -6.24
C SER A 122 0.89 -26.50 -5.31
N LYS A 123 0.61 -26.62 -4.01
CA LYS A 123 1.59 -26.72 -2.93
C LYS A 123 2.80 -27.53 -3.44
N PRO A 124 4.06 -27.06 -3.37
CA PRO A 124 5.18 -27.98 -3.48
C PRO A 124 5.12 -28.87 -2.25
N LEU A 125 4.70 -30.13 -2.45
CA LEU A 125 4.81 -31.16 -1.43
C LEU A 125 6.30 -31.29 -1.11
N LYS A 126 6.63 -30.78 0.07
CA LYS A 126 7.79 -31.11 0.89
C LYS A 126 8.25 -32.54 0.59
N GLN A 127 9.52 -32.69 0.21
CA GLN A 127 10.18 -33.96 -0.03
C GLN A 127 9.83 -34.97 1.07
N ALA A 128 8.93 -35.89 0.75
CA ALA A 128 8.75 -37.11 1.49
C ALA A 128 9.49 -38.21 0.72
N LYS A 129 10.43 -38.82 1.42
CA LYS A 129 11.20 -40.04 1.15
C LYS A 129 10.61 -40.94 0.03
N PRO A 130 11.44 -41.59 -0.81
CA PRO A 130 10.94 -42.52 -1.82
C PRO A 130 10.21 -43.67 -1.11
N ALA A 131 8.88 -43.70 -1.26
CA ALA A 131 8.09 -44.86 -0.93
C ALA A 131 8.38 -45.92 -1.99
N THR A 132 9.05 -46.99 -1.58
CA THR A 132 9.15 -48.24 -2.32
C THR A 132 7.75 -48.66 -2.78
N PRO A 133 7.50 -48.88 -4.08
CA PRO A 133 6.20 -49.38 -4.51
C PRO A 133 6.00 -50.80 -3.98
N ALA A 134 4.79 -51.07 -3.52
CA ALA A 134 4.32 -52.31 -2.90
C ALA A 134 4.25 -53.52 -3.86
N ASN A 135 5.28 -53.72 -4.71
CA ASN A 135 5.47 -54.88 -5.58
C ASN A 135 6.95 -55.27 -5.77
N SER A 136 7.84 -54.94 -4.82
CA SER A 136 9.27 -55.31 -4.94
C SER A 136 9.55 -56.81 -4.77
N PHE A 137 8.65 -57.55 -4.10
CA PHE A 137 8.81 -59.00 -3.91
C PHE A 137 8.56 -59.77 -5.23
N GLN A 138 7.57 -59.36 -6.02
CA GLN A 138 7.29 -59.99 -7.32
C GLN A 138 8.41 -59.72 -8.34
N GLN A 139 8.98 -58.50 -8.34
CA GLN A 139 10.14 -58.18 -9.18
C GLN A 139 11.38 -58.99 -8.78
N SER A 140 11.63 -59.16 -7.48
CA SER A 140 12.73 -60.00 -6.98
C SER A 140 12.57 -61.48 -7.38
N LEU A 141 11.35 -62.02 -7.35
CA LEU A 141 11.08 -63.41 -7.79
C LEU A 141 11.20 -63.59 -9.31
N LEU A 142 10.76 -62.60 -10.08
CA LEU A 142 10.91 -62.58 -11.55
C LEU A 142 12.39 -62.56 -11.96
N ASP A 143 13.21 -61.76 -11.27
CA ASP A 143 14.65 -61.69 -11.52
C ASP A 143 15.37 -62.98 -11.09
N LEU A 144 14.95 -63.62 -10.00
CA LEU A 144 15.52 -64.91 -9.59
C LEU A 144 15.19 -66.01 -10.62
N LYS A 145 13.94 -66.09 -11.09
CA LYS A 145 13.52 -67.09 -12.08
C LYS A 145 14.23 -66.93 -13.43
N LYS A 146 14.51 -65.70 -13.85
CA LYS A 146 15.32 -65.42 -15.06
C LYS A 146 16.77 -65.86 -14.94
N LYS A 147 17.34 -65.82 -13.73
CA LYS A 147 18.75 -66.12 -13.47
C LYS A 147 19.06 -67.62 -13.33
N PHE A 148 18.04 -68.45 -13.12
CA PHE A 148 18.18 -69.91 -12.96
C PHE A 148 17.79 -70.73 -14.21
N ASN A 149 17.36 -70.10 -15.32
CA ASN A 149 16.92 -70.81 -16.52
C ASN A 149 17.82 -70.60 -17.75
N ASN A 150 19.13 -70.48 -17.53
CA ASN A 150 20.15 -70.64 -18.57
C ASN A 150 21.40 -71.29 -17.99
#